data_AF-A0A6J3CEK4-F1
#
_entry.id   AF-A0A6J3CEK4-F1
#
_cell.length_a   1.000
_cell.length_b   1.000
_cell.length_c   1.000
_cell.angle_alpha   90.00
_cell.angle_beta   90.00
_cell.angle_gamma   90.00
#
_symmetry.space_group_name_H-M   'P 1'
#
loop_
_entity.id
_entity.type
_entity.pdbx_description
1 polymer ?
#
loop_
_entity_poly.entity_id
_entity_poly.type
_entity_poly.pdbx_seq_one_letter_code
_entity_poly.pdbx_strand_id
1 'polypeptide(L)'
;MPSLKAAKILAVYPNQSISHQVVFRPLVRELAPRGHEVVVITPALACPVGEGLENLTEIYIRQYHDKDKNRVSEMVNEYIRTSPKRSLVILYTEAAKILAVFPTPSISHQVVFRPFVRELAARGHEVVVITPAPAYPADGSPMNLTEIDVKQVSQIYKEEKIRESYSMVNEYADIRMSVKRSALCILSAFYEQINTDAASKIIRDKNIEFDLLIIEAWFQPLLAFSHRFNVPVIWFSSVGSFHKEHQVVGGFSHPLFHPSFLCSRCPNIENLTNIEKIYEIYNYIYIHNWSSSFKETEINKLRTFFGSEMPSLIELSDNVHLYMRNVHRTWELNRPVPSSVVQVGGIHIKSECTLPEITLKKFICM
;
A
#
# COMPACT_ATOMS: atom_id res chain seq x y z
N MET A 1 26.13 -17.98 29.53
CA MET A 1 25.13 -16.90 29.37
C MET A 1 24.46 -16.67 30.72
N PRO A 2 24.32 -15.44 31.21
CA PRO A 2 23.64 -15.18 32.48
C PRO A 2 22.19 -15.65 32.36
N SER A 3 21.71 -16.45 33.33
CA SER A 3 20.32 -16.91 33.37
C SER A 3 19.41 -15.69 33.47
N LEU A 4 18.56 -15.45 32.47
CA LEU A 4 17.49 -14.46 32.56
C LEU A 4 16.65 -14.78 33.80
N LYS A 5 16.64 -13.86 34.79
CA LYS A 5 15.80 -14.02 35.98
C LYS A 5 14.34 -13.95 35.55
N ALA A 6 13.53 -14.87 36.05
CA ALA A 6 12.07 -14.84 35.97
C ALA A 6 11.55 -13.44 36.36
N ALA A 7 10.74 -12.86 35.47
CA ALA A 7 10.16 -11.53 35.63
C ALA A 7 8.63 -11.62 35.63
N LYS A 8 7.97 -10.73 36.38
CA LYS A 8 6.53 -10.52 36.27
C LYS A 8 6.27 -9.53 35.14
N ILE A 9 5.47 -9.93 34.15
CA ILE A 9 5.21 -9.19 32.92
C ILE A 9 3.72 -8.87 32.85
N LEU A 10 3.35 -7.61 32.96
CA LEU A 10 1.97 -7.17 32.67
C LEU A 10 1.91 -6.70 31.22
N ALA A 11 1.07 -7.35 30.42
CA ALA A 11 0.75 -7.02 29.04
C ALA A 11 -0.69 -6.50 28.97
N VAL A 12 -0.86 -5.21 28.74
CA VAL A 12 -2.19 -4.60 28.60
C VAL A 12 -2.52 -4.45 27.13
N TYR A 13 -3.62 -5.05 26.69
CA TYR A 13 -4.08 -5.03 25.32
C TYR A 13 -5.52 -4.48 25.27
N PRO A 14 -5.72 -3.21 24.89
CA PRO A 14 -7.02 -2.55 24.98
C PRO A 14 -7.95 -2.82 23.77
N ASN A 15 -7.48 -3.49 22.72
CA ASN A 15 -8.20 -3.59 21.45
C ASN A 15 -8.99 -4.93 21.32
N GLN A 16 -10.16 -4.91 20.70
CA GLN A 16 -11.05 -6.08 20.57
C GLN A 16 -10.74 -6.98 19.38
N SER A 17 -9.85 -6.54 18.50
CA SER A 17 -9.57 -7.23 17.24
C SER A 17 -8.74 -8.50 17.46
N ILE A 18 -9.22 -9.63 16.93
CA ILE A 18 -8.57 -10.96 17.02
C ILE A 18 -7.19 -10.96 16.33
N SER A 19 -7.01 -10.15 15.27
CA SER A 19 -5.78 -10.06 14.48
C SER A 19 -4.56 -9.62 15.27
N HIS A 20 -4.74 -8.76 16.27
CA HIS A 20 -3.65 -8.28 17.14
C HIS A 20 -3.32 -9.29 18.25
N GLN A 21 -4.29 -10.10 18.70
CA GLN A 21 -4.01 -11.24 19.57
C GLN A 21 -3.07 -12.25 18.92
N VAL A 22 -3.20 -12.45 17.60
CA VAL A 22 -2.30 -13.33 16.84
C VAL A 22 -0.85 -12.84 16.85
N VAL A 23 -0.61 -11.52 16.89
CA VAL A 23 0.74 -10.93 16.86
C VAL A 23 1.47 -11.09 18.19
N PHE A 24 0.79 -10.88 19.32
CA PHE A 24 1.45 -10.98 20.63
C PHE A 24 1.44 -12.39 21.24
N ARG A 25 0.53 -13.26 20.79
CA ARG A 25 0.40 -14.64 21.29
C ARG A 25 1.71 -15.44 21.24
N PRO A 26 2.53 -15.41 20.17
CA PRO A 26 3.83 -16.08 20.15
C PRO A 26 4.78 -15.56 21.24
N LEU A 27 4.80 -14.24 21.47
CA LEU A 27 5.66 -13.62 22.47
C LEU A 27 5.27 -14.06 23.89
N VAL A 28 3.98 -14.01 24.22
CA VAL A 28 3.47 -14.44 25.54
C VAL A 28 3.69 -15.94 25.75
N ARG A 29 3.48 -16.76 24.72
CA ARG A 29 3.73 -18.20 24.74
C ARG A 29 5.20 -18.58 24.82
N GLU A 30 6.13 -17.69 24.46
CA GLU A 30 7.56 -17.87 24.69
C GLU A 30 8.00 -17.44 26.08
N LEU A 31 7.36 -16.42 26.66
CA LEU A 31 7.73 -15.87 27.96
C LEU A 31 7.28 -16.79 29.12
N ALA A 32 6.07 -17.34 29.08
CA ALA A 32 5.55 -18.17 30.16
C ALA A 32 6.37 -19.47 30.41
N PRO A 33 6.78 -20.24 29.38
CA PRO A 33 7.64 -21.42 29.56
C PRO A 33 9.07 -21.09 30.04
N ARG A 34 9.52 -19.85 29.83
CA ARG A 34 10.84 -19.36 30.31
C ARG A 34 10.81 -18.93 31.79
N GLY A 35 9.70 -19.19 32.49
CA GLY A 35 9.54 -18.92 33.92
C GLY A 35 9.07 -17.50 34.25
N HIS A 36 8.64 -16.72 33.26
CA HIS A 36 8.03 -15.40 33.50
C HIS A 36 6.57 -15.55 33.93
N GLU A 37 6.15 -14.80 34.94
CA GLU A 37 4.74 -14.69 35.35
C GLU A 37 4.09 -13.59 34.51
N VAL A 38 3.24 -13.95 33.56
CA VAL A 38 2.67 -13.02 32.60
C VAL A 38 1.21 -12.76 32.95
N VAL A 39 0.79 -11.50 32.97
CA VAL A 39 -0.61 -11.10 33.16
C VAL A 39 -1.05 -10.35 31.91
N VAL A 40 -2.07 -10.85 31.21
CA VAL A 40 -2.62 -10.24 29.99
C VAL A 40 -3.98 -9.62 30.31
N ILE A 41 -4.14 -8.32 30.09
CA ILE A 41 -5.44 -7.65 30.17
C ILE A 41 -5.97 -7.51 28.74
N THR A 42 -7.11 -8.12 28.39
CA THR A 42 -7.66 -8.09 27.02
C THR A 42 -9.19 -7.97 26.98
N PRO A 43 -9.79 -7.26 26.01
CA PRO A 43 -11.24 -7.22 25.86
C PRO A 43 -11.81 -8.33 24.95
N ALA A 44 -10.96 -9.16 24.34
CA ALA A 44 -11.39 -10.18 23.38
C ALA A 44 -11.50 -11.57 24.04
N LEU A 45 -12.74 -12.03 24.21
CA LEU A 45 -13.11 -13.34 24.76
C LEU A 45 -12.93 -14.51 23.76
N ALA A 46 -12.80 -14.21 22.47
CA ALA A 46 -12.92 -15.20 21.40
C ALA A 46 -11.65 -16.06 21.14
N CYS A 47 -10.49 -15.69 21.69
CA CYS A 47 -9.25 -16.45 21.52
C CYS A 47 -8.38 -16.36 22.78
N PRO A 48 -8.52 -17.30 23.74
CA PRO A 48 -7.68 -17.33 24.94
C PRO A 48 -6.21 -17.55 24.55
N VAL A 49 -5.32 -16.72 25.08
CA VAL A 49 -3.86 -16.80 24.85
C VAL A 49 -3.23 -17.85 25.78
N GLY A 50 -3.82 -18.03 26.98
CA GLY A 50 -3.31 -18.77 28.13
C GLY A 50 -3.82 -20.18 28.34
N GLU A 51 -4.62 -20.69 27.42
CA GLU A 51 -5.07 -22.07 27.48
C GLU A 51 -3.85 -23.01 27.55
N GLY A 52 -3.65 -23.67 28.70
CA GLY A 52 -2.54 -24.59 28.97
C GLY A 52 -1.25 -24.00 29.55
N LEU A 53 -1.23 -22.73 30.03
CA LEU A 53 -0.04 -22.09 30.61
C LEU A 53 -0.25 -21.70 32.09
N GLU A 54 0.42 -22.40 33.02
CA GLU A 54 0.29 -22.17 34.47
C GLU A 54 0.78 -20.79 34.95
N ASN A 55 1.72 -20.20 34.22
CA ASN A 55 2.31 -18.89 34.55
C ASN A 55 1.67 -17.72 33.77
N LEU A 56 0.49 -17.91 33.18
CA LEU A 56 -0.26 -16.86 32.49
C LEU A 56 -1.61 -16.58 33.19
N THR A 57 -1.83 -15.34 33.59
CA THR A 57 -3.14 -14.87 34.08
C THR A 57 -3.79 -13.98 33.04
N GLU A 58 -5.00 -14.31 32.60
CA GLU A 58 -5.79 -13.45 31.71
C GLU A 58 -6.89 -12.71 32.46
N ILE A 59 -6.94 -11.39 32.28
CA ILE A 59 -7.95 -10.50 32.84
C ILE A 59 -8.77 -9.94 31.68
N TYR A 60 -10.06 -10.27 31.65
CA TYR A 60 -10.95 -9.78 30.61
C TYR A 60 -11.60 -8.45 31.01
N ILE A 61 -11.51 -7.44 30.13
CA ILE A 61 -12.17 -6.14 30.32
C ILE A 61 -13.31 -5.97 29.30
N ARG A 62 -14.50 -5.53 29.73
CA ARG A 62 -15.61 -5.24 28.80
C ARG A 62 -15.34 -3.94 28.02
N GLN A 63 -15.74 -3.94 26.75
CA GLN A 63 -15.85 -2.83 25.77
C GLN A 63 -15.04 -1.55 26.03
N TYR A 64 -14.08 -1.28 25.14
CA TYR A 64 -13.20 -0.11 25.20
C TYR A 64 -13.88 1.11 24.55
N HIS A 65 -14.34 2.07 25.35
CA HIS A 65 -14.67 3.43 24.92
C HIS A 65 -13.65 4.42 25.51
N ASP A 66 -13.53 5.64 24.96
CA ASP A 66 -12.63 6.69 25.49
C ASP A 66 -12.84 6.98 27.01
N LYS A 67 -14.03 6.68 27.53
CA LYS A 67 -14.38 6.79 28.96
C LYS A 67 -13.68 5.76 29.85
N ASP A 68 -13.18 4.66 29.28
CA ASP A 68 -12.52 3.56 30.01
C ASP A 68 -11.01 3.75 30.16
N LYS A 69 -10.44 4.81 29.56
CA LYS A 69 -9.03 5.19 29.71
C LYS A 69 -8.63 5.36 31.18
N ASN A 70 -9.53 5.93 31.98
CA ASN A 70 -9.33 6.12 33.42
C ASN A 70 -9.34 4.78 34.16
N ARG A 71 -10.21 3.85 33.77
CA ARG A 71 -10.34 2.53 34.39
C ARG A 71 -9.15 1.62 34.08
N VAL A 72 -8.65 1.62 32.83
CA VAL A 72 -7.42 0.92 32.47
C VAL A 72 -6.23 1.50 33.22
N SER A 73 -6.17 2.84 33.33
CA SER A 73 -5.14 3.52 34.13
C SER A 73 -5.23 3.15 35.61
N GLU A 74 -6.43 3.06 36.19
CA GLU A 74 -6.66 2.61 37.57
C GLU A 74 -6.20 1.17 37.79
N MET A 75 -6.57 0.24 36.90
CA MET A 75 -6.14 -1.17 36.95
C MET A 75 -4.63 -1.31 36.82
N VAL A 76 -4.00 -0.57 35.90
CA VAL A 76 -2.54 -0.51 35.75
C VAL A 76 -1.91 0.05 37.02
N ASN A 77 -2.45 1.12 37.58
CA ASN A 77 -1.94 1.75 38.81
C ASN A 77 -2.12 0.86 40.05
N GLU A 78 -3.22 0.10 40.15
CA GLU A 78 -3.45 -0.90 41.20
C GLU A 78 -2.48 -2.07 41.08
N TYR A 79 -2.28 -2.58 39.87
CA TYR A 79 -1.31 -3.66 39.62
C TYR A 79 0.13 -3.22 39.90
N ILE A 80 0.50 -1.99 39.51
CA ILE A 80 1.80 -1.37 39.84
C ILE A 80 1.98 -1.25 41.35
N ARG A 81 0.92 -0.89 42.10
CA ARG A 81 0.97 -0.75 43.57
C ARG A 81 1.12 -2.09 44.29
N THR A 82 0.56 -3.16 43.75
CA THR A 82 0.46 -4.47 44.43
C THR A 82 1.56 -5.47 44.06
N SER A 83 2.36 -5.19 43.01
CA SER A 83 3.37 -6.14 42.49
C SER A 83 4.82 -5.69 42.69
N PRO A 84 5.59 -6.28 43.64
CA PRO A 84 6.89 -5.78 44.07
C PRO A 84 8.10 -6.13 43.16
N LYS A 85 7.95 -6.85 42.03
CA LYS A 85 9.05 -7.20 41.11
C LYS A 85 8.68 -6.84 39.67
N ARG A 86 9.47 -5.95 39.06
CA ARG A 86 9.10 -5.10 37.91
C ARG A 86 9.49 -5.68 36.55
N SER A 87 8.55 -5.74 35.61
CA SER A 87 8.72 -5.48 34.16
C SER A 87 7.31 -5.23 33.57
N LEU A 88 6.91 -3.97 33.39
CA LEU A 88 5.62 -3.61 32.76
C LEU A 88 5.85 -3.34 31.27
N VAL A 89 5.15 -4.06 30.38
CA VAL A 89 5.20 -3.83 28.93
C VAL A 89 3.80 -3.50 28.44
N ILE A 90 3.51 -2.23 28.23
CA ILE A 90 2.25 -1.77 27.64
C ILE A 90 2.42 -1.83 26.10
N LEU A 91 1.66 -2.69 25.43
CA LEU A 91 1.66 -2.78 23.97
C LEU A 91 0.51 -1.93 23.43
N TYR A 92 0.83 -0.74 22.93
CA TYR A 92 -0.11 0.11 22.22
C TYR A 92 -0.08 -0.25 20.73
N THR A 93 -1.24 -0.53 20.14
CA THR A 93 -1.38 -0.74 18.69
C THR A 93 -2.13 0.45 18.13
N GLU A 94 -1.45 1.35 17.42
CA GLU A 94 -2.08 2.54 16.84
C GLU A 94 -2.86 2.15 15.57
N ALA A 95 -4.16 2.39 15.60
CA ALA A 95 -5.02 2.28 14.43
C ALA A 95 -4.91 3.59 13.62
N ALA A 96 -4.08 3.58 12.58
CA ALA A 96 -3.98 4.70 11.64
C ALA A 96 -5.23 4.86 10.76
N LYS A 97 -5.55 6.09 10.41
CA LYS A 97 -6.52 6.48 9.38
C LYS A 97 -5.81 6.71 8.06
N ILE A 98 -6.12 5.91 7.05
CA ILE A 98 -5.34 5.76 5.82
C ILE A 98 -6.19 6.19 4.62
N LEU A 99 -5.64 7.07 3.78
CA LEU A 99 -6.21 7.37 2.47
C LEU A 99 -5.48 6.58 1.39
N ALA A 100 -6.22 5.82 0.60
CA ALA A 100 -5.71 5.14 -0.57
C ALA A 100 -6.35 5.69 -1.85
N VAL A 101 -5.56 6.10 -2.84
CA VAL A 101 -6.07 6.69 -4.09
C VAL A 101 -5.55 5.88 -5.29
N PHE A 102 -6.47 5.19 -5.96
CA PHE A 102 -6.17 4.32 -7.10
C PHE A 102 -7.02 4.73 -8.31
N PRO A 103 -6.62 5.77 -9.06
CA PRO A 103 -7.47 6.40 -10.06
C PRO A 103 -7.61 5.58 -11.35
N THR A 104 -6.76 4.57 -11.58
CA THR A 104 -6.76 3.85 -12.86
C THR A 104 -8.05 3.07 -13.07
N PRO A 105 -8.85 3.37 -14.11
CA PRO A 105 -10.15 2.74 -14.36
C PRO A 105 -10.03 1.38 -15.07
N SER A 106 -9.13 0.54 -14.56
CA SER A 106 -8.90 -0.83 -15.03
C SER A 106 -8.99 -1.82 -13.88
N ILE A 107 -9.81 -2.87 -14.05
CA ILE A 107 -9.95 -3.94 -13.07
C ILE A 107 -8.61 -4.59 -12.74
N SER A 108 -7.71 -4.75 -13.73
CA SER A 108 -6.39 -5.35 -13.51
C SER A 108 -5.52 -4.58 -12.52
N HIS A 109 -5.68 -3.27 -12.41
CA HIS A 109 -4.99 -2.47 -11.40
C HIS A 109 -5.66 -2.64 -10.04
N GLN A 110 -6.97 -2.56 -10.02
CA GLN A 110 -7.76 -2.54 -8.78
C GLN A 110 -7.69 -3.87 -8.01
N VAL A 111 -7.68 -5.02 -8.71
CA VAL A 111 -7.58 -6.34 -8.07
C VAL A 111 -6.29 -6.52 -7.26
N VAL A 112 -5.22 -5.81 -7.63
CA VAL A 112 -3.93 -5.88 -6.92
C VAL A 112 -3.99 -5.17 -5.57
N PHE A 113 -4.69 -4.04 -5.50
CA PHE A 113 -4.75 -3.21 -4.29
C PHE A 113 -5.77 -3.72 -3.27
N ARG A 114 -6.87 -4.33 -3.75
CA ARG A 114 -7.96 -4.86 -2.91
C ARG A 114 -7.50 -5.73 -1.73
N PRO A 115 -6.69 -6.80 -1.90
CA PRO A 115 -6.26 -7.62 -0.77
C PRO A 115 -5.50 -6.81 0.27
N PHE A 116 -4.69 -5.84 -0.16
CA PHE A 116 -3.91 -5.00 0.75
C PHE A 116 -4.76 -4.07 1.59
N VAL A 117 -5.67 -3.29 0.97
CA VAL A 117 -6.56 -2.39 1.71
C VAL A 117 -7.53 -3.14 2.63
N ARG A 118 -7.99 -4.33 2.21
CA ARG A 118 -8.81 -5.20 3.05
C ARG A 118 -8.05 -5.70 4.27
N GLU A 119 -6.79 -6.09 4.09
CA GLU A 119 -5.96 -6.57 5.18
C GLU A 119 -5.61 -5.44 6.17
N LEU A 120 -5.37 -4.21 5.67
CA LEU A 120 -5.22 -3.04 6.54
C LEU A 120 -6.48 -2.78 7.37
N ALA A 121 -7.67 -2.80 6.75
CA ALA A 121 -8.93 -2.64 7.46
C ALA A 121 -9.19 -3.77 8.47
N ALA A 122 -8.88 -5.03 8.10
CA ALA A 122 -8.97 -6.20 8.99
C ALA A 122 -8.00 -6.13 10.18
N ARG A 123 -6.90 -5.38 10.05
CA ARG A 123 -5.96 -5.05 11.12
C ARG A 123 -6.40 -3.84 11.94
N GLY A 124 -7.58 -3.29 11.70
CA GLY A 124 -8.18 -2.24 12.51
C GLY A 124 -7.85 -0.81 12.08
N HIS A 125 -7.18 -0.62 10.94
CA HIS A 125 -7.00 0.71 10.35
C HIS A 125 -8.31 1.20 9.73
N GLU A 126 -8.61 2.50 9.85
CA GLU A 126 -9.67 3.12 9.07
C GLU A 126 -9.12 3.41 7.67
N VAL A 127 -9.63 2.74 6.64
CA VAL A 127 -9.13 2.87 5.27
C VAL A 127 -10.20 3.47 4.38
N VAL A 128 -9.90 4.64 3.82
CA VAL A 128 -10.73 5.29 2.80
C VAL A 128 -10.06 5.10 1.44
N VAL A 129 -10.77 4.51 0.49
CA VAL A 129 -10.24 4.21 -0.86
C VAL A 129 -11.01 5.01 -1.91
N ILE A 130 -10.34 5.85 -2.67
CA ILE A 130 -10.91 6.47 -3.86
C ILE A 130 -10.62 5.55 -5.06
N THR A 131 -11.68 5.01 -5.68
CA THR A 131 -11.55 4.01 -6.74
C THR A 131 -12.64 4.12 -7.82
N PRO A 132 -12.28 3.95 -9.12
CA PRO A 132 -13.24 3.84 -10.21
C PRO A 132 -13.85 2.45 -10.35
N ALA A 133 -13.47 1.48 -9.52
CA ALA A 133 -14.06 0.13 -9.53
C ALA A 133 -14.17 -0.42 -8.11
N PRO A 134 -15.15 0.04 -7.32
CA PRO A 134 -15.40 -0.46 -5.98
C PRO A 134 -15.58 -1.98 -5.97
N ALA A 135 -15.08 -2.63 -4.93
CA ALA A 135 -15.25 -4.06 -4.69
C ALA A 135 -16.60 -4.37 -4.02
N TYR A 136 -17.19 -3.40 -3.33
CA TYR A 136 -18.42 -3.56 -2.55
C TYR A 136 -19.51 -2.59 -3.01
N PRO A 137 -20.80 -2.93 -2.77
CA PRO A 137 -21.86 -1.93 -2.84
C PRO A 137 -21.71 -0.91 -1.69
N ALA A 138 -22.37 0.25 -1.82
CA ALA A 138 -22.23 1.37 -0.88
C ALA A 138 -22.36 0.96 0.60
N ASP A 139 -23.31 0.09 0.93
CA ASP A 139 -23.58 -0.35 2.31
C ASP A 139 -22.99 -1.74 2.66
N GLY A 140 -22.18 -2.33 1.76
CA GLY A 140 -21.65 -3.69 1.89
C GLY A 140 -20.17 -3.80 2.15
N SER A 141 -19.49 -2.68 2.45
CA SER A 141 -18.05 -2.70 2.72
C SER A 141 -17.74 -3.33 4.08
N PRO A 142 -16.60 -4.04 4.22
CA PRO A 142 -16.09 -4.48 5.51
C PRO A 142 -15.98 -3.33 6.52
N MET A 143 -16.07 -3.64 7.81
CA MET A 143 -15.83 -2.69 8.88
C MET A 143 -14.46 -1.99 8.68
N ASN A 144 -14.43 -0.67 8.91
CA ASN A 144 -13.26 0.20 8.74
C ASN A 144 -12.76 0.35 7.28
N LEU A 145 -13.50 -0.11 6.27
CA LEU A 145 -13.20 0.13 4.86
C LEU A 145 -14.32 0.95 4.21
N THR A 146 -13.96 2.12 3.68
CA THR A 146 -14.88 3.00 2.94
C THR A 146 -14.37 3.14 1.51
N GLU A 147 -15.17 2.75 0.51
CA GLU A 147 -14.85 2.97 -0.90
C GLU A 147 -15.64 4.16 -1.46
N ILE A 148 -14.93 5.16 -1.98
CA ILE A 148 -15.48 6.29 -2.71
C ILE A 148 -15.49 5.95 -4.19
N ASP A 149 -16.70 5.73 -4.71
CA ASP A 149 -16.93 5.33 -6.09
C ASP A 149 -16.84 6.52 -7.05
N VAL A 150 -15.83 6.51 -7.93
CA VAL A 150 -15.65 7.48 -9.02
C VAL A 150 -15.79 6.83 -10.41
N LYS A 151 -16.50 5.70 -10.49
CA LYS A 151 -16.68 4.91 -11.73
C LYS A 151 -17.41 5.64 -12.84
N GLN A 152 -18.41 6.46 -12.50
CA GLN A 152 -19.30 7.09 -13.49
C GLN A 152 -18.52 8.05 -14.41
N VAL A 153 -17.71 8.93 -13.82
CA VAL A 153 -16.84 9.86 -14.57
C VAL A 153 -15.68 9.16 -15.29
N SER A 154 -15.37 7.93 -14.87
CA SER A 154 -14.34 7.10 -15.49
C SER A 154 -14.80 6.40 -16.78
N GLN A 155 -16.07 6.51 -17.18
CA GLN A 155 -16.53 5.98 -18.47
C GLN A 155 -15.95 6.73 -19.67
N ILE A 156 -15.53 7.98 -19.49
CA ILE A 156 -14.80 8.78 -20.49
C ILE A 156 -13.55 8.03 -20.98
N TYR A 157 -12.84 7.36 -20.07
CA TYR A 157 -11.70 6.51 -20.41
C TYR A 157 -12.05 5.40 -21.42
N LYS A 158 -13.25 4.80 -21.32
CA LYS A 158 -13.69 3.76 -22.26
C LYS A 158 -14.06 4.35 -23.62
N GLU A 159 -14.69 5.51 -23.64
CA GLU A 159 -15.13 6.16 -24.88
C GLU A 159 -13.94 6.72 -25.68
N GLU A 160 -12.97 7.36 -25.01
CA GLU A 160 -11.71 7.78 -25.63
C GLU A 160 -10.85 6.59 -26.08
N LYS A 161 -10.90 5.46 -25.35
CA LYS A 161 -10.23 4.22 -25.77
C LYS A 161 -10.84 3.62 -27.06
N ILE A 162 -12.12 3.86 -27.34
CA ILE A 162 -12.81 3.31 -28.51
C ILE A 162 -12.66 4.22 -29.74
N ARG A 163 -12.57 5.54 -29.56
CA ARG A 163 -12.54 6.51 -30.67
C ARG A 163 -11.30 6.46 -31.56
N GLU A 164 -10.18 5.96 -31.06
CA GLU A 164 -8.94 5.83 -31.84
C GLU A 164 -8.60 4.35 -32.05
N SER A 165 -9.18 3.75 -33.11
CA SER A 165 -8.67 2.50 -33.66
C SER A 165 -7.34 2.78 -34.36
N TYR A 166 -6.25 2.18 -33.89
CA TYR A 166 -4.92 2.37 -34.46
C TYR A 166 -4.42 1.09 -35.12
N SER A 167 -3.77 1.22 -36.27
CA SER A 167 -3.07 0.15 -36.97
C SER A 167 -1.65 0.02 -36.42
N MET A 168 -1.28 -1.13 -35.85
CA MET A 168 0.09 -1.38 -35.38
C MET A 168 1.12 -1.06 -36.49
N VAL A 169 2.13 -0.23 -36.18
CA VAL A 169 3.15 0.18 -37.17
C VAL A 169 4.46 -0.58 -36.93
N ASN A 170 4.96 -0.52 -35.70
CA ASN A 170 6.07 -1.34 -35.21
C ASN A 170 6.16 -1.21 -33.69
N GLU A 171 6.82 -2.19 -33.07
CA GLU A 171 6.96 -2.34 -31.61
C GLU A 171 7.39 -1.03 -30.91
N TYR A 172 8.33 -0.29 -31.50
CA TYR A 172 8.86 0.94 -30.93
C TYR A 172 7.89 2.12 -31.04
N ALA A 173 7.19 2.27 -32.17
CA ALA A 173 6.17 3.28 -32.33
C ALA A 173 4.95 2.98 -31.46
N ASP A 174 4.52 1.73 -31.45
CA ASP A 174 3.32 1.26 -30.77
C ASP A 174 3.44 1.47 -29.25
N ILE A 175 4.61 1.19 -28.65
CA ILE A 175 4.81 1.47 -27.23
C ILE A 175 4.76 2.97 -26.91
N ARG A 176 5.36 3.82 -27.75
CA ARG A 176 5.35 5.28 -27.56
C ARG A 176 3.91 5.78 -27.56
N MET A 177 3.12 5.36 -28.54
CA MET A 177 1.72 5.79 -28.65
C MET A 177 0.86 5.23 -27.51
N SER A 178 1.05 3.96 -27.15
CA SER A 178 0.33 3.33 -26.04
C SER A 178 0.55 4.08 -24.72
N VAL A 179 1.81 4.45 -24.43
CA VAL A 179 2.17 5.22 -23.23
C VAL A 179 1.52 6.59 -23.24
N LYS A 180 1.64 7.32 -24.37
CA LYS A 180 1.05 8.66 -24.50
C LYS A 180 -0.44 8.64 -24.26
N ARG A 181 -1.14 7.74 -24.93
CA ARG A 181 -2.58 7.56 -24.82
C ARG A 181 -2.99 7.22 -23.40
N SER A 182 -2.34 6.21 -22.81
CA SER A 182 -2.66 5.76 -21.46
C SER A 182 -2.46 6.89 -20.44
N ALA A 183 -1.35 7.63 -20.53
CA ALA A 183 -1.09 8.76 -19.66
C ALA A 183 -2.14 9.88 -19.81
N LEU A 184 -2.45 10.30 -21.04
CA LEU A 184 -3.43 11.37 -21.30
C LEU A 184 -4.85 10.99 -20.88
N CYS A 185 -5.31 9.79 -21.24
CA CYS A 185 -6.65 9.33 -20.88
C CYS A 185 -6.81 9.17 -19.37
N ILE A 186 -5.79 8.65 -18.68
CA ILE A 186 -5.85 8.46 -17.22
C ILE A 186 -5.75 9.81 -16.52
N LEU A 187 -4.97 10.75 -17.03
CA LEU A 187 -4.91 12.12 -16.54
C LEU A 187 -6.26 12.85 -16.69
N SER A 188 -6.90 12.75 -17.85
CA SER A 188 -8.24 13.29 -18.10
C SER A 188 -9.27 12.70 -17.13
N ALA A 189 -9.32 11.36 -17.03
CA ALA A 189 -10.21 10.67 -16.10
C ALA A 189 -9.95 11.07 -14.65
N PHE A 190 -8.69 11.19 -14.24
CA PHE A 190 -8.32 11.61 -12.88
C PHE A 190 -8.85 12.99 -12.54
N TYR A 191 -8.76 13.98 -13.44
CA TYR A 191 -9.30 15.31 -13.17
C TYR A 191 -10.81 15.30 -12.96
N GLU A 192 -11.54 14.50 -13.72
CA GLU A 192 -12.98 14.31 -13.53
C GLU A 192 -13.28 13.58 -12.22
N GLN A 193 -12.48 12.57 -11.86
CA GLN A 193 -12.61 11.84 -10.60
C GLN A 193 -12.44 12.75 -9.37
N ILE A 194 -11.40 13.59 -9.34
CA ILE A 194 -11.18 14.51 -8.20
C ILE A 194 -12.17 15.67 -8.15
N ASN A 195 -12.84 15.95 -9.27
CA ASN A 195 -13.89 16.97 -9.34
C ASN A 195 -15.26 16.46 -8.88
N THR A 196 -15.44 15.15 -8.68
CA THR A 196 -16.66 14.60 -8.07
C THR A 196 -16.88 15.14 -6.66
N ASP A 197 -18.14 15.30 -6.23
CA ASP A 197 -18.46 15.88 -4.93
C ASP A 197 -17.77 15.16 -3.76
N ALA A 198 -17.73 13.82 -3.80
CA ALA A 198 -17.13 13.02 -2.74
C ALA A 198 -15.60 13.18 -2.67
N ALA A 199 -14.90 13.11 -3.81
CA ALA A 199 -13.45 13.28 -3.85
C ALA A 199 -13.04 14.73 -3.57
N SER A 200 -13.77 15.69 -4.13
CA SER A 200 -13.55 17.12 -3.93
C SER A 200 -13.75 17.51 -2.47
N LYS A 201 -14.72 16.92 -1.76
CA LYS A 201 -14.90 17.11 -0.32
C LYS A 201 -13.66 16.67 0.47
N ILE A 202 -13.08 15.50 0.17
CA ILE A 202 -11.83 15.04 0.82
C ILE A 202 -10.69 16.04 0.62
N ILE A 203 -10.58 16.61 -0.58
CA ILE A 203 -9.51 17.55 -0.91
C ILE A 203 -9.75 18.90 -0.21
N ARG A 204 -10.99 19.41 -0.20
CA ARG A 204 -11.31 20.78 0.24
C ARG A 204 -11.58 20.91 1.74
N ASP A 205 -12.17 19.90 2.36
CA ASP A 205 -12.54 19.94 3.78
C ASP A 205 -11.29 19.76 4.66
N LYS A 206 -10.83 20.84 5.28
CA LYS A 206 -9.63 20.86 6.12
C LYS A 206 -9.75 20.03 7.41
N ASN A 207 -10.98 19.69 7.82
CA ASN A 207 -11.19 18.88 9.02
C ASN A 207 -10.99 17.38 8.75
N ILE A 208 -10.93 16.98 7.48
CA ILE A 208 -10.58 15.61 7.11
C ILE A 208 -9.05 15.50 7.14
N GLU A 209 -8.58 14.68 8.07
CA GLU A 209 -7.17 14.31 8.24
C GLU A 209 -6.99 12.79 8.10
N PHE A 210 -5.79 12.41 7.73
CA PHE A 210 -5.30 11.04 7.58
C PHE A 210 -3.89 10.99 8.14
N ASP A 211 -3.43 9.81 8.55
CA ASP A 211 -2.09 9.55 9.09
C ASP A 211 -1.12 9.00 8.02
N LEU A 212 -1.67 8.44 6.94
CA LEU A 212 -0.90 7.78 5.89
C LEU A 212 -1.60 7.92 4.53
N LEU A 213 -0.81 8.18 3.49
CA LEU A 213 -1.27 8.23 2.11
C LEU A 213 -0.70 7.05 1.32
N ILE A 214 -1.55 6.28 0.65
CA ILE A 214 -1.17 5.22 -0.29
C ILE A 214 -1.66 5.61 -1.68
N ILE A 215 -0.75 5.72 -2.64
CA ILE A 215 -1.09 6.14 -4.00
C ILE A 215 -0.52 5.20 -5.04
N GLU A 216 -1.21 5.14 -6.17
CA GLU A 216 -0.80 4.35 -7.31
C GLU A 216 0.52 4.90 -7.93
N ALA A 217 1.60 4.13 -7.79
CA ALA A 217 2.97 4.63 -7.97
C ALA A 217 3.31 5.15 -9.37
N TRP A 218 2.73 4.56 -10.42
CA TRP A 218 3.08 4.91 -11.80
C TRP A 218 2.50 6.28 -12.22
N PHE A 219 1.56 6.83 -11.45
CA PHE A 219 0.82 8.05 -11.76
C PHE A 219 1.18 9.21 -10.81
N GLN A 220 2.24 9.94 -11.17
CA GLN A 220 2.82 11.03 -10.36
C GLN A 220 1.86 12.16 -9.92
N PRO A 221 0.81 12.56 -10.68
CA PRO A 221 -0.13 13.58 -10.23
C PRO A 221 -0.74 13.35 -8.85
N LEU A 222 -0.81 12.09 -8.40
CA LEU A 222 -1.31 11.73 -7.07
C LEU A 222 -0.45 12.27 -5.93
N LEU A 223 0.81 12.63 -6.17
CA LEU A 223 1.64 13.31 -5.18
C LEU A 223 1.04 14.64 -4.73
N ALA A 224 0.14 15.26 -5.50
CA ALA A 224 -0.60 16.46 -5.08
C ALA A 224 -1.39 16.23 -3.77
N PHE A 225 -1.87 15.01 -3.51
CA PHE A 225 -2.49 14.65 -2.23
C PHE A 225 -1.50 14.75 -1.05
N SER A 226 -0.21 14.52 -1.30
CA SER A 226 0.83 14.71 -0.28
C SER A 226 0.93 16.16 0.16
N HIS A 227 0.70 17.13 -0.73
CA HIS A 227 0.66 18.54 -0.35
C HIS A 227 -0.53 18.83 0.59
N ARG A 228 -1.70 18.26 0.28
CA ARG A 228 -2.92 18.48 1.05
C ARG A 228 -2.85 17.89 2.46
N PHE A 229 -2.33 16.66 2.60
CA PHE A 229 -2.36 15.93 3.87
C PHE A 229 -1.05 16.00 4.64
N ASN A 230 0.08 16.25 3.97
CA ASN A 230 1.40 16.36 4.60
C ASN A 230 1.74 15.18 5.52
N VAL A 231 1.44 13.96 5.05
CA VAL A 231 1.69 12.70 5.76
C VAL A 231 2.60 11.78 4.97
N PRO A 232 3.24 10.76 5.59
CA PRO A 232 4.09 9.82 4.87
C PRO A 232 3.35 9.17 3.69
N VAL A 233 4.05 9.04 2.56
CA VAL A 233 3.49 8.47 1.33
C VAL A 233 4.07 7.08 1.04
N ILE A 234 3.17 6.14 0.77
CA ILE A 234 3.49 4.84 0.18
C ILE A 234 3.07 4.86 -1.28
N TRP A 235 4.03 4.57 -2.14
CA TRP A 235 3.78 4.24 -3.53
C TRP A 235 3.47 2.75 -3.66
N PHE A 236 2.32 2.42 -4.23
CA PHE A 236 1.97 1.04 -4.52
C PHE A 236 1.73 0.88 -6.03
N SER A 237 2.60 0.11 -6.69
CA SER A 237 2.43 -0.25 -8.10
C SER A 237 1.69 -1.58 -8.25
N SER A 238 0.61 -1.56 -9.02
CA SER A 238 -0.11 -2.75 -9.48
C SER A 238 0.67 -3.55 -10.52
N VAL A 239 1.63 -2.90 -11.19
CA VAL A 239 2.46 -3.44 -12.28
C VAL A 239 3.94 -3.33 -11.93
N GLY A 240 4.83 -3.73 -12.86
CA GLY A 240 6.26 -3.46 -12.76
C GLY A 240 6.59 -1.96 -12.76
N SER A 241 7.88 -1.60 -12.86
CA SER A 241 8.25 -0.17 -13.00
C SER A 241 7.72 0.34 -14.33
N PHE A 242 7.07 1.49 -14.35
CA PHE A 242 6.58 2.09 -15.59
C PHE A 242 7.53 3.21 -16.03
N HIS A 243 7.85 4.12 -15.12
CA HIS A 243 8.69 5.29 -15.36
C HIS A 243 9.93 5.34 -14.46
N LYS A 244 10.03 6.39 -13.63
CA LYS A 244 11.17 6.74 -12.80
C LYS A 244 10.95 6.37 -11.33
N GLU A 245 10.02 5.46 -11.04
CA GLU A 245 9.60 5.19 -9.66
C GLU A 245 10.77 4.74 -8.80
N HIS A 246 11.67 3.92 -9.36
CA HIS A 246 12.91 3.51 -8.69
C HIS A 246 13.79 4.70 -8.34
N GLN A 247 13.94 5.69 -9.23
CA GLN A 247 14.83 6.82 -8.99
C GLN A 247 14.35 7.71 -7.84
N VAL A 248 13.03 7.85 -7.66
CA VAL A 248 12.43 8.63 -6.56
C VAL A 248 12.81 8.06 -5.21
N VAL A 249 12.87 6.73 -5.08
CA VAL A 249 13.26 6.07 -3.83
C VAL A 249 14.76 5.75 -3.75
N GLY A 250 15.59 6.40 -4.59
CA GLY A 250 17.06 6.22 -4.61
C GLY A 250 17.54 4.92 -5.26
N GLY A 251 16.67 4.20 -5.97
CA GLY A 251 16.97 2.98 -6.70
C GLY A 251 17.58 3.20 -8.09
N PHE A 252 18.31 2.19 -8.55
CA PHE A 252 18.97 2.21 -9.86
C PHE A 252 18.01 1.88 -11.01
N SER A 253 18.13 2.61 -12.13
CA SER A 253 17.38 2.36 -13.36
C SER A 253 18.26 2.55 -14.60
N HIS A 254 18.23 1.58 -15.51
CA HIS A 254 18.94 1.64 -16.79
C HIS A 254 18.14 0.91 -17.88
N PRO A 255 17.86 1.53 -19.03
CA PRO A 255 16.94 0.99 -20.04
C PRO A 255 17.36 -0.37 -20.62
N LEU A 256 18.66 -0.70 -20.61
CA LEU A 256 19.15 -1.99 -21.13
C LEU A 256 19.49 -3.05 -20.08
N PHE A 257 19.80 -2.66 -18.84
CA PHE A 257 20.21 -3.62 -17.80
C PHE A 257 19.03 -3.96 -16.90
N HIS A 258 18.22 -2.95 -16.59
CA HIS A 258 16.99 -3.10 -15.83
C HIS A 258 15.90 -2.24 -16.49
N PRO A 259 15.38 -2.70 -17.65
CA PRO A 259 14.31 -2.03 -18.37
C PRO A 259 13.08 -1.83 -17.49
N SER A 260 12.32 -0.77 -17.77
CA SER A 260 10.95 -0.63 -17.26
C SER A 260 9.99 -1.46 -18.12
N PHE A 261 8.73 -1.54 -17.69
CA PHE A 261 7.64 -2.18 -18.45
C PHE A 261 7.35 -1.50 -19.79
N LEU A 262 8.00 -0.37 -20.09
CA LEU A 262 7.89 0.38 -21.34
C LEU A 262 8.94 0.01 -22.39
N CYS A 263 9.77 -0.98 -22.09
CA CYS A 263 10.71 -1.58 -23.03
C CYS A 263 9.95 -2.25 -24.18
N SER A 264 10.35 -1.97 -25.42
CA SER A 264 9.65 -2.49 -26.60
C SER A 264 9.89 -3.99 -26.79
N ARG A 265 11.11 -4.47 -26.50
CA ARG A 265 11.54 -5.85 -26.78
C ARG A 265 11.76 -6.72 -25.53
N CYS A 266 11.13 -6.39 -24.41
CA CYS A 266 11.29 -7.16 -23.17
C CYS A 266 10.45 -8.46 -23.16
N PRO A 267 10.95 -9.56 -22.54
CA PRO A 267 12.14 -9.66 -21.68
C PRO A 267 13.45 -10.03 -22.39
N ASN A 268 13.48 -10.17 -23.72
CA ASN A 268 14.64 -10.68 -24.48
C ASN A 268 15.78 -9.64 -24.65
N ILE A 269 16.00 -8.80 -23.64
CA ILE A 269 16.94 -7.68 -23.73
C ILE A 269 18.40 -8.13 -23.90
N GLU A 270 18.71 -9.33 -23.41
CA GLU A 270 20.04 -9.96 -23.53
C GLU A 270 20.40 -10.31 -24.98
N ASN A 271 19.40 -10.53 -25.83
CA ASN A 271 19.56 -10.96 -27.22
C ASN A 271 19.45 -9.83 -28.25
N LEU A 272 19.43 -8.56 -27.80
CA LEU A 272 19.33 -7.42 -28.70
C LEU A 272 20.62 -7.18 -29.48
N THR A 273 20.47 -6.93 -30.78
CA THR A 273 21.53 -6.39 -31.64
C THR A 273 21.93 -4.99 -31.18
N ASN A 274 23.11 -4.52 -31.59
CA ASN A 274 23.58 -3.17 -31.25
C ASN A 274 22.62 -2.07 -31.77
N ILE A 275 21.98 -2.30 -32.91
CA ILE A 275 21.00 -1.38 -33.49
C ILE A 275 19.72 -1.34 -32.64
N GLU A 276 19.21 -2.49 -32.20
CA GLU A 276 18.03 -2.55 -31.33
C GLU A 276 18.30 -1.90 -29.97
N LYS A 277 19.51 -2.07 -29.40
CA LYS A 277 19.91 -1.35 -28.18
C LYS A 277 19.85 0.17 -28.35
N ILE A 278 20.26 0.69 -29.51
CA ILE A 278 20.16 2.13 -29.83
C ILE A 278 18.69 2.55 -29.89
N TYR A 279 17.82 1.75 -30.53
CA TYR A 279 16.39 2.05 -30.60
C TYR A 279 15.71 2.02 -29.23
N GLU A 280 16.05 1.07 -28.34
CA GLU A 280 15.54 1.03 -26.97
C GLU A 280 15.98 2.25 -26.15
N ILE A 281 17.25 2.66 -26.25
CA ILE A 281 17.74 3.88 -25.61
C ILE A 281 17.00 5.10 -26.15
N TYR A 282 16.85 5.21 -27.47
CA TYR A 282 16.10 6.29 -28.11
C TYR A 282 14.65 6.33 -27.62
N ASN A 283 13.98 5.18 -27.55
CA ASN A 283 12.61 5.08 -27.05
C ASN A 283 12.48 5.52 -25.60
N TYR A 284 13.40 5.07 -24.75
CA TYR A 284 13.46 5.49 -23.35
C TYR A 284 13.58 7.02 -23.22
N ILE A 285 14.53 7.62 -23.96
CA ILE A 285 14.74 9.08 -23.96
C ILE A 285 13.50 9.79 -24.50
N TYR A 286 12.93 9.31 -25.60
CA TYR A 286 11.75 9.90 -26.23
C TYR A 286 10.56 9.94 -25.28
N ILE A 287 10.22 8.80 -24.66
CA ILE A 287 9.10 8.70 -23.71
C ILE A 287 9.34 9.64 -22.52
N HIS A 288 10.58 9.68 -22.02
CA HIS A 288 10.91 10.53 -20.88
C HIS A 288 10.82 12.04 -21.19
N ASN A 289 11.31 12.45 -22.36
CA ASN A 289 11.24 13.83 -22.83
C ASN A 289 9.80 14.24 -23.11
N TRP A 290 9.01 13.36 -23.73
CA TRP A 290 7.59 13.61 -23.96
C TRP A 290 6.82 13.74 -22.64
N SER A 291 7.04 12.86 -21.67
CA SER A 291 6.40 12.99 -20.34
C SER A 291 6.80 14.31 -19.66
N SER A 292 8.05 14.75 -19.82
CA SER A 292 8.53 16.01 -19.25
C SER A 292 7.93 17.24 -19.93
N SER A 293 7.54 17.19 -21.21
CA SER A 293 7.03 18.36 -21.93
C SER A 293 5.64 18.82 -21.50
N PHE A 294 4.88 17.99 -20.77
CA PHE A 294 3.54 18.34 -20.27
C PHE A 294 3.49 18.67 -18.78
N LYS A 295 4.62 18.55 -18.06
CA LYS A 295 4.68 18.70 -16.61
C LYS A 295 4.18 20.05 -16.12
N GLU A 296 4.51 21.13 -16.82
CA GLU A 296 4.11 22.47 -16.38
C GLU A 296 2.60 22.68 -16.50
N THR A 297 2.00 22.25 -17.62
CA THR A 297 0.55 22.28 -17.81
C THR A 297 -0.17 21.43 -16.77
N GLU A 298 0.36 20.23 -16.48
CA GLU A 298 -0.16 19.32 -15.46
C GLU A 298 -0.11 19.95 -14.05
N ILE A 299 1.05 20.49 -13.65
CA ILE A 299 1.25 21.15 -12.35
C ILE A 299 0.29 22.34 -12.20
N ASN A 300 0.17 23.18 -13.23
CA ASN A 300 -0.73 24.33 -13.20
C ASN A 300 -2.19 23.92 -13.04
N LYS A 301 -2.59 22.81 -13.68
CA LYS A 301 -3.94 22.27 -13.51
C LYS A 301 -4.15 21.70 -12.11
N LEU A 302 -3.19 20.96 -11.56
CA LEU A 302 -3.25 20.42 -10.19
C LEU A 302 -3.37 21.54 -9.14
N ARG A 303 -2.65 22.65 -9.31
CA ARG A 303 -2.77 23.84 -8.45
C ARG A 303 -4.18 24.41 -8.35
N THR A 304 -5.01 24.24 -9.40
CA THR A 304 -6.43 24.67 -9.33
C THR A 304 -7.27 23.83 -8.37
N PHE A 305 -6.85 22.60 -8.06
CA PHE A 305 -7.54 21.69 -7.14
C PHE A 305 -6.92 21.70 -5.73
N PHE A 306 -5.59 21.76 -5.65
CA PHE A 306 -4.82 21.60 -4.40
C PHE A 306 -4.29 22.92 -3.82
N GLY A 307 -4.43 24.04 -4.54
CA GLY A 307 -3.97 25.36 -4.14
C GLY A 307 -2.78 25.87 -4.96
N SER A 308 -2.68 27.20 -5.12
CA SER A 308 -1.59 27.86 -5.87
C SER A 308 -0.21 27.56 -5.31
N GLU A 309 -0.12 27.38 -3.99
CA GLU A 309 1.12 27.13 -3.25
C GLU A 309 1.65 25.70 -3.38
N MET A 310 0.98 24.82 -4.13
CA MET A 310 1.44 23.45 -4.31
C MET A 310 2.85 23.45 -4.96
N PRO A 311 3.84 22.80 -4.31
CA PRO A 311 5.20 22.69 -4.84
C PRO A 311 5.26 21.78 -6.06
N SER A 312 6.45 21.64 -6.64
CA SER A 312 6.63 20.73 -7.77
C SER A 312 6.37 19.27 -7.38
N LEU A 313 5.96 18.44 -8.34
CA LEU A 313 5.82 17.00 -8.11
C LEU A 313 7.16 16.33 -7.73
N ILE A 314 8.29 16.94 -8.11
CA ILE A 314 9.62 16.45 -7.73
C ILE A 314 9.84 16.67 -6.23
N GLU A 315 9.57 17.86 -5.70
CA GLU A 315 9.65 18.13 -4.25
C GLU A 315 8.66 17.27 -3.46
N LEU A 316 7.44 17.07 -3.96
CA LEU A 316 6.47 16.20 -3.30
C LEU A 316 6.90 14.72 -3.30
N SER A 317 7.73 14.32 -4.26
CA SER A 317 8.23 12.95 -4.34
C SER A 317 9.24 12.62 -3.23
N ASP A 318 9.86 13.63 -2.61
CA ASP A 318 10.77 13.43 -1.48
C ASP A 318 10.04 12.90 -0.22
N ASN A 319 8.71 13.06 -0.16
CA ASN A 319 7.87 12.54 0.92
C ASN A 319 7.44 11.07 0.71
N VAL A 320 7.95 10.40 -0.33
CA VAL A 320 7.72 8.97 -0.59
C VAL A 320 8.69 8.13 0.24
N HIS A 321 8.14 7.40 1.22
CA HIS A 321 8.93 6.63 2.18
C HIS A 321 9.05 5.15 1.82
N LEU A 322 8.09 4.62 1.07
CA LEU A 322 8.02 3.20 0.73
C LEU A 322 7.47 3.02 -0.69
N TYR A 323 8.09 2.15 -1.46
CA TYR A 323 7.62 1.74 -2.78
C TYR A 323 7.32 0.24 -2.82
N MET A 324 6.03 -0.09 -2.73
CA MET A 324 5.50 -1.44 -2.83
C MET A 324 5.16 -1.80 -4.27
N ARG A 325 5.45 -3.04 -4.68
CA ARG A 325 5.35 -3.44 -6.08
C ARG A 325 4.83 -4.84 -6.28
N ASN A 326 3.82 -5.01 -7.11
CA ASN A 326 3.29 -6.32 -7.48
C ASN A 326 4.13 -6.98 -8.59
N VAL A 327 5.39 -7.27 -8.30
CA VAL A 327 6.29 -8.07 -9.15
C VAL A 327 7.19 -8.92 -8.28
N HIS A 328 7.43 -10.17 -8.67
CA HIS A 328 8.40 -11.03 -8.01
C HIS A 328 9.82 -10.71 -8.50
N ARG A 329 10.81 -10.76 -7.61
CA ARG A 329 12.22 -10.41 -7.92
C ARG A 329 12.76 -11.09 -9.18
N THR A 330 12.43 -12.37 -9.35
CA THR A 330 12.82 -13.19 -10.50
C THR A 330 12.33 -12.64 -11.84
N TRP A 331 11.17 -11.99 -11.86
CA TRP A 331 10.56 -11.45 -13.09
C TRP A 331 11.06 -10.05 -13.44
N GLU A 332 11.97 -9.52 -12.63
CA GLU A 332 12.54 -8.18 -12.82
C GLU A 332 14.06 -8.22 -12.96
N LEU A 333 14.59 -9.27 -13.59
CA LEU A 333 16.03 -9.45 -13.84
C LEU A 333 16.88 -9.27 -12.58
N ASN A 334 16.35 -9.67 -11.41
CA ASN A 334 16.99 -9.51 -10.11
C ASN A 334 17.52 -8.09 -9.84
N ARG A 335 16.77 -7.06 -10.26
CA ARG A 335 17.12 -5.64 -10.08
C ARG A 335 17.56 -5.36 -8.62
N PRO A 336 18.70 -4.69 -8.42
CA PRO A 336 19.08 -4.20 -7.09
C PRO A 336 18.12 -3.06 -6.69
N VAL A 337 17.54 -3.17 -5.49
CA VAL A 337 16.61 -2.19 -4.96
C VAL A 337 17.00 -1.82 -3.52
N PRO A 338 16.79 -0.56 -3.10
CA PRO A 338 17.02 -0.14 -1.72
C PRO A 338 16.00 -0.78 -0.78
N SER A 339 16.23 -0.69 0.53
CA SER A 339 15.33 -1.22 1.57
C SER A 339 13.95 -0.55 1.58
N SER A 340 13.82 0.65 1.00
CA SER A 340 12.57 1.36 0.78
C SER A 340 11.70 0.75 -0.33
N VAL A 341 12.16 -0.30 -1.02
CA VAL A 341 11.39 -1.00 -2.06
C VAL A 341 11.01 -2.39 -1.58
N VAL A 342 9.72 -2.69 -1.59
CA VAL A 342 9.17 -3.98 -1.19
C VAL A 342 8.45 -4.63 -2.36
N GLN A 343 8.86 -5.86 -2.69
CA GLN A 343 8.24 -6.67 -3.74
C GLN A 343 7.14 -7.55 -3.12
N VAL A 344 5.90 -7.31 -3.54
CA VAL A 344 4.67 -8.01 -3.13
C VAL A 344 4.01 -8.70 -4.33
N GLY A 345 4.82 -9.31 -5.19
CA GLY A 345 4.36 -10.01 -6.39
C GLY A 345 3.33 -11.09 -6.07
N GLY A 346 2.19 -11.04 -6.76
CA GLY A 346 1.13 -12.05 -6.61
C GLY A 346 0.23 -11.86 -5.40
N ILE A 347 0.25 -10.70 -4.72
CA ILE A 347 -0.59 -10.41 -3.53
C ILE A 347 -2.10 -10.62 -3.76
N HIS A 348 -2.56 -10.59 -5.01
CA HIS A 348 -3.95 -10.80 -5.41
C HIS A 348 -4.29 -12.23 -5.81
N ILE A 349 -3.29 -13.10 -5.91
CA ILE A 349 -3.48 -14.52 -6.21
C ILE A 349 -3.94 -15.20 -4.93
N LYS A 350 -5.10 -15.86 -4.98
CA LYS A 350 -5.58 -16.67 -3.87
C LYS A 350 -4.67 -17.90 -3.73
N SER A 351 -4.35 -18.29 -2.49
CA SER A 351 -3.51 -19.44 -2.16
C SER A 351 -4.06 -20.80 -2.62
N GLU A 352 -5.30 -20.85 -3.10
CA GLU A 352 -5.94 -22.04 -3.65
C GLU A 352 -5.46 -22.34 -5.08
N CYS A 353 -4.19 -22.66 -5.24
CA CYS A 353 -3.71 -23.41 -6.40
C CYS A 353 -3.49 -24.86 -5.96
N THR A 354 -4.53 -25.69 -6.07
CA THR A 354 -4.35 -27.15 -6.17
C THR A 354 -3.65 -27.42 -7.50
N LEU A 355 -2.32 -27.40 -7.49
CA LEU A 355 -1.52 -27.74 -8.65
C LEU A 355 -1.81 -29.21 -9.04
N PRO A 356 -2.09 -29.51 -10.32
CA PRO A 356 -2.10 -30.88 -10.81
C PRO A 356 -0.76 -31.54 -10.45
N GLU A 357 -0.82 -32.71 -9.82
CA GLU A 357 0.30 -33.34 -9.10
C GLU A 357 1.57 -33.58 -9.93
N ILE A 358 1.49 -33.49 -11.26
CA ILE A 358 2.44 -34.20 -12.13
C ILE A 358 3.59 -33.33 -12.65
N THR A 359 3.54 -31.99 -12.63
CA THR A 359 4.62 -31.22 -13.33
C THR A 359 5.16 -29.97 -12.64
N LEU A 360 4.39 -29.25 -11.80
CA LEU A 360 4.78 -27.90 -11.35
C LEU A 360 5.30 -27.79 -9.90
N LYS A 361 5.04 -28.77 -9.01
CA LYS A 361 5.53 -28.75 -7.62
C LYS A 361 7.06 -28.68 -7.51
N LYS A 362 7.79 -29.24 -8.48
CA LYS A 362 9.27 -29.22 -8.50
C LYS A 362 9.87 -27.83 -8.76
N PHE A 363 9.09 -26.87 -9.27
CA PHE A 363 9.63 -25.59 -9.75
C PHE A 363 9.22 -24.37 -8.92
N ILE A 364 8.18 -24.45 -8.07
CA ILE A 364 7.59 -23.27 -7.40
C ILE A 364 7.75 -23.30 -5.87
N CYS A 365 8.07 -24.45 -5.26
CA CYS A 365 8.39 -24.53 -3.84
C CYS A 365 9.91 -24.63 -3.62
N MET A 366 10.58 -23.47 -3.58
CA MET A 366 11.83 -23.28 -2.85
C MET A 366 11.71 -22.07 -1.94
#